data_AF-A0A653C9Z2-F1
#
_entry.id   AF-A0A653C9Z2-F1
#
_cell.length_a   1.000
_cell.length_b   1.000
_cell.length_c   1.000
_cell.angle_alpha   90.00
_cell.angle_beta   90.00
_cell.angle_gamma   90.00
#
_symmetry.space_group_name_H-M   'P 1'
#
loop_
_entity.id
_entity.type
_entity.pdbx_description
1 polymer ?
#
loop_
_entity_poly.entity_id
_entity_poly.type
_entity_poly.pdbx_seq_one_letter_code
_entity_poly.pdbx_strand_id
1 'polypeptide(L)'
;MSLNKLSDVLPSYEAEHTACLTDIPIIGILSQETHILKNYIGENHHSFIVASYVKFLESAGARVIPIWIGKDDDYYTHVLNYTNG
;
A
#
# COMPACT_ATOMS: atom_id res chain seq x y z
N MET A 1 42.93 -23.10 29.94
CA MET A 1 41.56 -23.63 29.90
C MET A 1 40.62 -22.55 30.42
N SER A 2 39.97 -21.83 29.51
CA SER A 2 38.70 -21.09 29.68
C SER A 2 38.48 -20.37 28.33
N LEU A 3 38.04 -21.11 27.31
CA LEU A 3 36.64 -21.21 26.89
C LEU A 3 36.04 -19.85 26.50
N ASN A 4 36.06 -19.62 25.17
CA ASN A 4 35.02 -19.00 24.33
C ASN A 4 34.73 -17.50 24.63
N LYS A 5 35.15 -16.49 23.84
CA LYS A 5 35.03 -16.30 22.38
C LYS A 5 33.76 -16.93 21.79
N LEU A 6 32.58 -16.54 22.28
CA LEU A 6 31.30 -16.82 21.60
C LEU A 6 30.18 -15.84 21.95
N SER A 7 30.49 -14.56 22.13
CA SER A 7 29.47 -13.49 22.24
C SER A 7 29.46 -12.54 21.03
N ASP A 8 30.32 -12.78 20.02
CA ASP A 8 30.49 -11.88 18.87
C ASP A 8 29.60 -12.21 17.66
N VAL A 9 28.63 -13.11 17.74
CA VAL A 9 27.77 -13.42 16.59
C VAL A 9 26.33 -13.71 17.01
N LEU A 10 25.61 -12.67 17.41
CA LEU A 10 24.19 -12.57 17.07
C LEU A 10 24.04 -11.24 16.35
N PRO A 11 23.69 -11.21 15.05
CA PRO A 11 23.22 -9.96 14.48
C PRO A 11 22.00 -9.58 15.31
N SER A 12 22.05 -8.41 15.93
CA SER A 12 20.86 -7.79 16.51
C SER A 12 19.87 -7.62 15.36
N TYR A 13 18.97 -8.59 15.20
CA TYR A 13 17.70 -8.43 14.50
C TYR A 13 16.88 -7.46 15.37
N GLU A 14 17.29 -6.21 15.34
CA GLU A 14 16.52 -5.08 15.86
C GLU A 14 16.33 -4.17 14.65
N ALA A 15 15.66 -4.71 13.63
CA ALA A 15 14.93 -3.86 12.71
C ALA A 15 13.57 -3.62 13.37
N GLU A 16 13.55 -2.84 14.44
CA GLU A 16 12.32 -2.28 14.98
C GLU A 16 11.81 -1.24 13.97
N HIS A 17 11.19 -1.72 12.89
CA HIS A 17 10.17 -0.92 12.23
C HIS A 17 8.95 -0.98 13.14
N THR A 18 8.95 -0.16 14.18
CA THR A 18 7.73 0.18 14.90
C THR A 18 6.86 0.88 13.87
N ALA A 19 6.02 0.14 13.16
CA ALA A 19 4.97 0.73 12.35
C ALA A 19 4.19 1.62 13.32
N CYS A 20 4.23 2.94 13.09
CA CYS A 20 3.47 3.88 13.87
C CYS A 20 2.01 3.44 13.82
N LEU A 21 1.53 2.85 14.92
CA LEU A 21 0.19 2.27 14.98
C LEU A 21 -0.80 3.43 14.82
N THR A 22 -1.59 3.36 13.74
CA THR A 22 -2.67 4.29 13.46
C THR A 22 -3.98 3.55 13.64
N ASP A 23 -4.89 4.14 14.42
CA ASP A 23 -6.25 3.61 14.56
C ASP A 23 -7.09 3.78 13.28
N ILE A 24 -6.57 4.57 12.33
CA ILE A 24 -7.21 4.85 11.04
C ILE A 24 -6.23 4.46 9.92
N PRO A 25 -6.26 3.19 9.45
CA PRO A 25 -5.37 2.73 8.41
C PRO A 25 -5.67 3.44 7.08
N ILE A 26 -4.62 3.67 6.30
CA ILE A 26 -4.71 4.20 4.94
C ILE A 26 -4.50 3.03 3.98
N ILE A 27 -5.55 2.65 3.25
CA ILE A 27 -5.54 1.51 2.33
C ILE A 27 -5.53 2.00 0.88
N GLY A 28 -4.57 1.51 0.10
CA GLY A 28 -4.46 1.79 -1.32
C GLY A 28 -5.38 0.89 -2.16
N ILE A 29 -6.11 1.45 -3.11
CA ILE A 29 -6.88 0.67 -4.09
C ILE A 29 -6.33 0.91 -5.49
N LEU A 30 -5.84 -0.15 -6.14
CA LEU A 30 -5.37 -0.11 -7.53
C LEU A 30 -6.53 0.13 -8.51
N SER A 31 -6.36 1.12 -9.39
CA SER A 31 -7.31 1.38 -10.48
C SER A 31 -7.19 0.34 -11.59
N GLN A 32 -8.29 0.11 -12.30
CA GLN A 32 -8.38 -0.82 -13.42
C GLN A 32 -8.55 -0.08 -14.74
N GLU A 33 -8.03 -0.63 -15.83
CA GLU A 33 -8.24 -0.07 -17.16
C GLU A 33 -9.72 -0.04 -17.57
N THR A 34 -10.09 0.99 -18.33
CA THR A 34 -11.48 1.25 -18.70
C THR A 34 -11.95 0.51 -19.95
N HIS A 35 -11.16 -0.40 -20.54
CA HIS A 35 -11.43 -1.00 -21.85
C HIS A 35 -12.87 -1.49 -22.03
N ILE A 36 -13.40 -2.20 -21.03
CA ILE A 36 -14.78 -2.75 -21.05
C ILE A 36 -15.88 -1.71 -20.77
N LEU A 37 -15.52 -0.56 -20.18
CA LEU A 37 -16.44 0.50 -19.78
C LEU A 37 -16.39 1.74 -20.67
N LYS A 38 -15.49 1.80 -21.66
CA LYS A 38 -15.28 3.00 -22.51
C LYS A 38 -16.58 3.59 -23.06
N ASN A 39 -17.50 2.73 -23.49
CA ASN A 39 -18.79 3.14 -24.04
C ASN A 39 -19.74 3.79 -23.01
N TYR A 40 -19.51 3.56 -21.71
CA TYR A 40 -20.34 4.06 -20.62
C TYR A 40 -19.77 5.30 -19.91
N ILE A 41 -18.45 5.44 -19.88
CA ILE A 41 -17.76 6.51 -19.13
C ILE A 41 -17.06 7.53 -20.02
N GLY A 42 -17.00 7.28 -21.33
CA GLY A 42 -16.36 8.16 -22.31
C GLY A 42 -14.86 7.92 -22.46
N GLU A 43 -14.31 8.42 -23.57
CA GLU A 43 -12.94 8.09 -24.02
C GLU A 43 -11.82 8.73 -23.18
N ASN A 44 -12.13 9.78 -22.43
CA ASN A 44 -11.15 10.55 -21.65
C ASN A 44 -10.82 9.92 -20.28
N HIS A 45 -11.39 8.76 -19.97
CA HIS A 45 -11.14 8.05 -18.72
C HIS A 45 -10.27 6.82 -18.98
N HIS A 46 -9.08 6.80 -18.41
CA HIS A 46 -8.08 5.74 -18.64
C HIS A 46 -8.12 4.63 -17.58
N SER A 47 -8.56 4.95 -16.36
CA SER A 47 -8.71 3.96 -15.28
C SER A 47 -9.88 4.29 -14.35
N PHE A 48 -10.40 3.29 -13.63
CA PHE A 48 -11.51 3.44 -12.70
C PHE A 48 -11.35 2.57 -11.44
N ILE A 49 -12.05 2.93 -10.37
CA ILE A 49 -12.20 2.15 -9.14
C ILE A 49 -13.70 1.99 -8.86
N VAL A 50 -14.15 0.78 -8.57
CA VAL A 50 -15.56 0.53 -8.23
C VAL A 50 -15.84 1.03 -6.82
N ALA A 51 -16.89 1.83 -6.67
CA ALA A 51 -17.27 2.44 -5.39
C ALA A 51 -17.56 1.44 -4.27
N SER A 52 -17.94 0.20 -4.60
CA SER A 52 -18.18 -0.84 -3.59
C SER A 52 -16.92 -1.18 -2.78
N TYR A 53 -15.73 -1.17 -3.41
CA TYR A 53 -14.46 -1.42 -2.70
C TYR A 53 -14.13 -0.28 -1.73
N VAL A 54 -14.34 0.97 -2.17
CA VAL A 54 -14.14 2.16 -1.34
C VAL A 54 -15.07 2.10 -0.12
N LYS A 55 -16.37 1.89 -0.35
CA LYS A 55 -17.38 1.84 0.72
C LYS A 55 -17.13 0.68 1.69
N PHE A 56 -16.68 -0.47 1.19
CA PHE A 56 -16.34 -1.61 2.04
C PHE A 56 -15.24 -1.25 3.04
N LEU A 57 -14.15 -0.64 2.58
CA LEU A 57 -13.03 -0.23 3.42
C LEU A 57 -13.38 0.94 4.35
N GLU A 58 -14.09 1.95 3.85
CA GLU A 58 -14.57 3.08 4.68
C GLU A 58 -15.52 2.60 5.77
N SER A 59 -16.40 1.63 5.48
CA SER A 59 -17.30 1.04 6.49
C SER A 59 -16.56 0.28 7.60
N ALA A 60 -15.32 -0.16 7.32
CA ALA A 60 -14.43 -0.76 8.30
C ALA A 60 -13.55 0.25 9.04
N GLY A 61 -13.71 1.56 8.79
CA GLY A 61 -12.98 2.64 9.45
C GLY A 61 -11.65 3.02 8.79
N ALA A 62 -11.37 2.53 7.58
CA ALA A 62 -10.16 2.89 6.83
C ALA A 62 -10.35 4.20 6.05
N ARG A 63 -9.24 4.90 5.78
CA ARG A 63 -9.13 5.93 4.73
C ARG A 63 -8.61 5.28 3.45
N VAL A 64 -9.08 5.75 2.31
CA VAL A 64 -8.73 5.17 1.01
C VAL A 64 -7.90 6.15 0.18
N ILE A 65 -6.83 5.66 -0.45
CA ILE A 65 -6.07 6.38 -1.48
C ILE A 65 -6.17 5.63 -2.82
N PRO A 66 -6.45 6.31 -3.94
CA PRO A 66 -6.39 5.68 -5.26
C PRO A 66 -4.94 5.46 -5.70
N ILE A 67 -4.62 4.26 -6.17
CA ILE A 67 -3.35 3.94 -6.82
C ILE A 67 -3.59 3.91 -8.34
N TRP A 68 -2.97 4.85 -9.05
CA TRP A 68 -3.11 4.97 -10.49
C TRP A 68 -2.17 4.02 -11.22
N ILE A 69 -2.69 3.40 -12.28
CA ILE A 69 -1.87 2.64 -13.24
C ILE A 69 -1.07 3.56 -14.18
N GLY A 70 -0.01 3.02 -14.78
CA GLY A 70 0.81 3.73 -15.78
C GLY A 70 1.73 4.81 -15.20
N LYS A 71 2.02 4.72 -13.89
CA LYS A 71 2.98 5.58 -13.19
C LYS A 71 4.38 4.94 -13.15
N ASP A 72 5.37 5.73 -12.75
CA ASP A 72 6.75 5.29 -12.58
C ASP A 72 7.00 4.63 -11.22
N ASP A 73 8.17 4.03 -11.05
CA ASP A 73 8.55 3.32 -9.82
C ASP A 73 8.64 4.25 -8.61
N ASP A 74 9.01 5.51 -8.81
CA ASP A 74 9.08 6.53 -7.76
C ASP A 74 7.69 6.82 -7.18
N TYR A 75 6.66 6.92 -8.03
CA TYR A 75 5.28 7.05 -7.61
C TYR A 75 4.83 5.86 -6.75
N TYR A 76 5.08 4.63 -7.20
CA TYR A 76 4.65 3.45 -6.44
C TYR A 76 5.41 3.33 -5.12
N THR A 77 6.71 3.60 -5.13
CA THR A 77 7.54 3.64 -3.92
C THR A 77 7.01 4.68 -2.93
N HIS A 78 6.67 5.87 -3.42
CA HIS A 78 6.05 6.89 -2.60
C HIS A 78 4.73 6.39 -2.01
N VAL A 79 3.77 5.98 -2.83
CA VAL A 79 2.45 5.54 -2.33
C VAL A 79 2.56 4.40 -1.32
N LEU A 80 3.36 3.38 -1.61
CA LEU A 80 3.55 2.23 -0.72
C LEU A 80 4.12 2.61 0.64
N ASN A 81 5.01 3.60 0.69
CA ASN A 81 5.58 4.11 1.94
C ASN A 81 4.57 4.92 2.78
N TYR A 82 3.46 5.40 2.19
CA TYR A 82 2.41 6.17 2.87
C TYR A 82 1.11 5.37 3.12
N THR A 83 1.05 4.12 2.68
CA THR A 83 -0.10 3.22 2.88
C THR A 83 0.22 2.14 3.91
N ASN A 84 -0.81 1.68 4.62
CA ASN A 84 -0.72 0.56 5.54
C ASN A 84 -1.01 -0.80 4.88
N GLY A 85 -1.54 -0.78 3.64
CA GLY A 85 -1.90 -1.96 2.85
C GLY A 85 -2.65 -1.60 1.59
#